data_AF-E4XWM7-F1
#
_entry.id   AF-E4XWM7-F1
#
_cell.length_a   1.000
_cell.length_b   1.000
_cell.length_c   1.000
_cell.angle_alpha   90.00
_cell.angle_beta   90.00
_cell.angle_gamma   90.00
#
_symmetry.space_group_name_H-M   'P 1'
#
loop_
_entity.id
_entity.type
_entity.pdbx_description
1 polymer ?
#
loop_
_entity_poly.entity_id
_entity_poly.type
_entity_poly.pdbx_seq_one_letter_code
_entity_poly.pdbx_strand_id
1 'polypeptide(L)'
;MKLFAFIAAAFASPALKSSGCADGVHPHESDCTKYFQCSHGNRWPDQSCPEGLLFNPELLVCDWPENVDCDKECADGVHAHESKCDAYYQCSHGHRWPDQPCPEGLLFNANLLVCDWPENVDCGSRN
;
A
#
# COMPACT_ATOMS: atom_id res chain seq x y z
N MET A 1 -41.77 -31.30 -32.02
CA MET A 1 -41.63 -32.10 -30.79
C MET A 1 -40.33 -31.67 -30.15
N LYS A 2 -40.41 -31.23 -28.88
CA LYS A 2 -39.38 -30.80 -27.90
C LYS A 2 -37.91 -31.15 -28.28
N LEU A 3 -36.89 -30.32 -28.04
CA LEU A 3 -36.35 -30.02 -26.70
C LEU A 3 -35.18 -28.99 -26.84
N PHE A 4 -35.32 -27.88 -26.10
CA PHE A 4 -34.34 -27.07 -25.36
C PHE A 4 -33.08 -26.47 -26.01
N ALA A 5 -33.09 -25.14 -26.03
CA ALA A 5 -31.92 -24.28 -25.95
C ALA A 5 -31.17 -24.52 -24.62
N PHE A 6 -29.84 -24.64 -24.71
CA PHE A 6 -28.95 -24.43 -23.56
C PHE A 6 -28.11 -23.20 -23.87
N ILE A 7 -28.61 -22.06 -23.44
CA ILE A 7 -27.81 -20.85 -23.30
C ILE A 7 -26.81 -21.20 -22.21
N ALA A 8 -25.53 -21.31 -22.57
CA ALA A 8 -24.46 -21.32 -21.59
C ALA A 8 -24.47 -19.93 -20.94
N ALA A 9 -25.23 -19.79 -19.86
CA ALA A 9 -25.03 -18.71 -18.92
C ALA A 9 -23.61 -18.91 -18.40
N ALA A 10 -22.66 -18.12 -18.92
CA ALA A 10 -21.41 -17.89 -18.24
C ALA A 10 -21.81 -17.35 -16.87
N PHE A 11 -21.72 -18.21 -15.86
CA PHE A 11 -21.74 -17.78 -14.47
C PHE A 11 -20.55 -16.85 -14.34
N ALA A 12 -20.80 -15.55 -14.48
CA ALA A 12 -19.93 -14.56 -13.90
C ALA A 12 -19.85 -14.95 -12.43
N SER A 13 -18.77 -15.63 -12.05
CA SER A 13 -18.39 -15.72 -10.66
C SER A 13 -18.36 -14.26 -10.20
N PRO A 14 -19.21 -13.83 -9.25
CA PRO A 14 -18.90 -12.60 -8.59
C PRO A 14 -17.56 -12.88 -7.95
N ALA A 15 -16.49 -12.32 -8.51
CA ALA A 15 -15.29 -12.10 -7.73
C ALA A 15 -15.82 -11.36 -6.51
N LEU A 16 -15.89 -12.06 -5.38
CA LEU A 16 -16.24 -11.50 -4.09
C LEU A 16 -15.29 -10.32 -3.95
N LYS A 17 -15.84 -9.13 -4.19
CA LYS A 17 -15.16 -7.89 -3.93
C LYS A 17 -14.99 -7.92 -2.42
N SER A 18 -13.84 -8.39 -1.97
CA SER A 18 -13.43 -8.38 -0.57
C SER A 18 -13.20 -6.92 -0.20
N SER A 19 -14.27 -6.14 -0.18
CA SER A 19 -14.28 -4.75 0.28
C SER A 19 -14.35 -4.71 1.81
N GLY A 20 -13.57 -5.58 2.46
CA GLY A 20 -13.49 -5.67 3.90
C GLY A 20 -12.15 -6.23 4.34
N CYS A 21 -11.67 -5.74 5.48
CA CYS A 21 -10.44 -6.20 6.12
C CYS A 21 -10.70 -7.45 6.98
N ALA A 22 -9.65 -8.24 7.23
CA ALA A 22 -9.73 -9.39 8.11
C ALA A 22 -9.98 -8.94 9.56
N ASP A 23 -10.76 -9.71 10.33
CA ASP A 23 -11.02 -9.39 11.74
C ASP A 23 -9.71 -9.40 12.54
N GLY A 24 -9.47 -8.36 13.34
CA GLY A 24 -8.24 -8.22 14.11
C GLY A 24 -7.74 -6.79 14.24
N VAL A 25 -6.55 -6.64 14.82
CA VAL A 25 -5.84 -5.36 14.92
C VAL A 25 -4.74 -5.34 13.86
N HIS A 26 -4.62 -4.23 13.14
CA HIS A 26 -3.75 -4.09 11.99
C HIS A 26 -2.89 -2.81 12.09
N PRO A 27 -1.65 -2.82 11.58
CA PRO A 27 -0.85 -1.61 11.45
C PRO A 27 -1.52 -0.63 10.48
N HIS A 28 -1.37 0.67 10.72
CA HIS A 28 -1.80 1.68 9.75
C HIS A 28 -0.85 1.71 8.55
N GLU A 29 -1.39 1.97 7.36
CA GLU A 29 -0.70 1.75 6.08
C GLU A 29 0.48 2.69 5.81
N SER A 30 0.48 3.87 6.43
CA SER A 30 1.48 4.92 6.20
C SER A 30 1.93 5.66 7.45
N ASP A 31 1.47 5.23 8.63
CA ASP A 31 1.71 5.93 9.88
C ASP A 31 1.89 4.90 11.00
N CYS A 32 3.14 4.55 11.23
CA CYS A 32 3.57 3.56 12.20
C CYS A 32 3.25 3.95 13.67
N THR A 33 2.86 5.20 13.91
CA THR A 33 2.32 5.63 15.20
C THR A 33 0.84 5.26 15.37
N LYS A 34 0.22 4.61 14.38
CA LYS A 34 -1.20 4.27 14.36
C LYS A 34 -1.46 2.80 14.04
N TYR A 35 -2.63 2.36 14.45
CA TYR A 35 -3.20 1.06 14.14
C TYR A 35 -4.71 1.18 14.00
N PHE A 36 -5.38 0.15 13.48
CA PHE A 36 -6.83 0.10 13.41
C PHE A 36 -7.36 -1.28 13.73
N GLN A 37 -8.63 -1.35 14.15
CA GLN A 37 -9.32 -2.61 14.36
C GLN A 37 -10.28 -2.89 13.19
N CYS A 38 -10.40 -4.16 12.85
CA CYS A 38 -11.35 -4.67 11.89
C CYS A 38 -12.28 -5.70 12.52
N SER A 39 -13.56 -5.60 12.18
CA SER A 39 -14.57 -6.58 12.63
C SER A 39 -15.70 -6.69 11.61
N HIS A 40 -16.01 -7.93 11.24
CA HIS A 40 -16.99 -8.29 10.21
C HIS A 40 -16.76 -7.54 8.89
N GLY A 41 -15.49 -7.38 8.50
CA GLY A 41 -15.11 -6.67 7.29
C GLY A 41 -15.14 -5.14 7.39
N ASN A 42 -15.47 -4.55 8.54
CA ASN A 42 -15.51 -3.11 8.73
C ASN A 42 -14.26 -2.62 9.45
N ARG A 43 -13.57 -1.64 8.86
CA ARG A 43 -12.47 -0.89 9.51
C ARG A 43 -13.05 0.15 10.46
N TRP A 44 -12.59 0.09 11.70
CA TRP A 44 -12.87 1.10 12.72
C TRP A 44 -11.89 2.28 12.59
N PRO A 45 -12.22 3.45 13.16
CA PRO A 45 -11.33 4.60 13.13
C PRO A 45 -9.93 4.28 13.67
N ASP A 46 -8.93 4.92 13.07
CA ASP A 46 -7.53 4.75 13.47
C ASP A 46 -7.32 5.18 14.93
N GLN A 47 -6.45 4.44 15.59
CA GLN A 47 -6.03 4.64 16.96
C GLN A 47 -4.56 5.05 16.95
N SER A 48 -4.19 6.07 17.71
CA SER A 48 -2.79 6.46 17.88
C SER A 48 -2.17 5.73 19.07
N CYS A 49 -0.92 5.32 18.90
CA CYS A 49 -0.06 4.94 20.00
C CYS A 49 0.22 6.14 20.91
N PRO A 50 0.53 5.90 22.20
CA PRO A 50 1.06 6.94 23.07
C PRO A 50 2.31 7.61 22.46
N GLU A 51 2.55 8.85 22.88
CA GLU A 51 3.66 9.65 22.37
C GLU A 51 5.00 8.91 22.50
N GLY A 52 5.75 8.85 21.39
CA GLY A 52 7.06 8.19 21.32
C GLY A 52 7.03 6.68 21.11
N LEU A 53 5.85 6.04 21.01
CA LEU A 53 5.72 4.60 20.74
C LEU A 53 5.21 4.32 19.33
N LEU A 54 5.56 3.14 18.81
CA LEU A 54 5.19 2.66 17.48
C LEU A 54 4.40 1.36 17.60
N PHE A 55 3.49 1.10 16.67
CA PHE A 55 2.70 -0.13 16.71
C PHE A 55 3.54 -1.33 16.25
N ASN A 56 3.73 -2.31 17.13
CA ASN A 56 4.39 -3.57 16.85
C ASN A 56 3.38 -4.58 16.26
N PRO A 57 3.41 -4.90 14.96
CA PRO A 57 2.45 -5.81 14.34
C PRO A 57 2.67 -7.29 14.75
N GLU A 58 3.83 -7.64 15.31
CA GLU A 58 4.12 -9.01 15.77
C GLU A 58 3.51 -9.28 17.14
N LEU A 59 3.49 -8.26 18.01
CA LEU A 59 2.94 -8.35 19.37
C LEU A 59 1.54 -7.72 19.50
N LEU A 60 1.09 -6.98 18.48
CA LEU A 60 -0.17 -6.23 18.44
C LEU A 60 -0.31 -5.21 19.58
N VAL A 61 0.79 -4.52 19.91
CA VAL A 61 0.86 -3.50 20.97
C VAL A 61 1.71 -2.31 20.52
N CYS A 62 1.54 -1.16 21.18
CA CYS A 62 2.48 -0.05 21.03
C CYS A 62 3.75 -0.36 21.83
N ASP A 63 4.89 -0.34 21.17
CA ASP A 63 6.20 -0.69 21.72
C ASP A 63 7.22 0.41 21.39
N TRP A 64 8.40 0.31 22.01
CA TRP A 64 9.49 1.24 21.78
C TRP A 64 10.01 1.15 20.35
N PRO A 65 10.43 2.28 19.73
CA PRO A 65 10.90 2.30 18.35
C PRO A 65 12.03 1.29 18.05
N GLU A 66 12.91 1.01 19.01
CA GLU A 66 13.97 0.01 18.86
C GLU A 66 13.48 -1.44 18.75
N ASN A 67 12.24 -1.72 19.15
CA ASN A 67 11.61 -3.05 19.10
C ASN A 67 10.64 -3.20 17.93
N VAL A 68 10.41 -2.13 17.17
CA VAL A 68 9.44 -2.10 16.08
C VAL A 68 10.17 -1.86 14.77
N ASP A 69 10.08 -2.83 13.86
CA ASP A 69 10.44 -2.60 12.48
C ASP A 69 9.33 -1.78 11.81
N CYS A 70 9.44 -0.47 12.00
CA CYS A 70 8.53 0.53 11.50
C CYS A 70 8.67 0.76 9.99
N ASP A 71 9.71 0.18 9.39
CA ASP A 71 10.01 0.28 7.98
C ASP A 71 9.23 -0.75 7.13
N LYS A 72 8.36 -1.55 7.76
CA LYS A 72 7.46 -2.52 7.14
C LYS A 72 6.31 -1.83 6.38
N GLU A 73 5.91 -2.17 5.16
CA GLU A 73 6.41 -3.12 4.17
C GLU A 73 6.03 -2.52 2.81
N CYS A 74 6.98 -1.92 2.12
CA CYS A 74 6.73 -1.65 0.72
C CYS A 74 6.82 -2.98 -0.04
N ALA A 75 5.81 -3.27 -0.87
CA ALA A 75 5.80 -4.47 -1.69
C ALA A 75 7.08 -4.56 -2.53
N ASP A 76 7.62 -5.76 -2.75
CA ASP A 76 8.81 -5.91 -3.59
C ASP A 76 8.60 -5.21 -4.95
N GLY A 77 9.54 -4.33 -5.32
CA GLY A 77 9.42 -3.53 -6.54
C GLY A 77 9.96 -2.11 -6.43
N VAL A 78 9.71 -1.33 -7.49
CA VAL A 78 10.10 0.08 -7.62
C VAL A 78 8.85 0.93 -7.40
N HIS A 79 8.95 1.92 -6.53
CA HIS A 79 7.83 2.76 -6.11
C HIS A 79 8.14 4.23 -6.30
N ALA A 80 7.11 5.00 -6.61
CA ALA A 80 7.22 6.45 -6.67
C ALA A 80 7.39 7.02 -5.25
N HIS A 81 8.21 8.06 -5.10
CA HIS A 81 8.28 8.77 -3.84
C HIS A 81 6.96 9.52 -3.58
N GLU A 82 6.56 9.56 -2.30
CA GLU A 82 5.28 10.08 -1.83
C GLU A 82 5.11 11.59 -2.06
N SER A 83 6.18 12.39 -1.88
CA SER A 83 6.16 13.84 -2.03
C SER A 83 7.08 14.40 -3.12
N LYS A 84 8.09 13.63 -3.58
CA LYS A 84 9.04 14.03 -4.62
C LYS A 84 8.69 13.37 -5.94
N CYS A 85 8.45 14.17 -6.97
CA CYS A 85 8.08 13.68 -8.29
C CYS A 85 9.29 13.22 -9.10
N ASP A 86 10.44 13.79 -8.77
CA ASP A 86 11.76 13.51 -9.32
C ASP A 86 12.48 12.40 -8.54
N ALA A 87 11.78 11.59 -7.74
CA ALA A 87 12.40 10.50 -6.99
C ALA A 87 11.55 9.23 -6.94
N TYR A 88 12.24 8.12 -6.70
CA TYR A 88 11.67 6.79 -6.52
C TYR A 88 12.46 6.01 -5.48
N TYR A 89 11.93 4.88 -5.03
CA TYR A 89 12.66 3.97 -4.13
C TYR A 89 12.42 2.52 -4.52
N GLN A 90 13.30 1.64 -4.06
CA GLN A 90 13.20 0.21 -4.28
C GLN A 90 12.91 -0.51 -2.99
N CYS A 91 12.16 -1.59 -3.10
CA CYS A 91 11.73 -2.41 -2.00
C CYS A 91 12.07 -3.86 -2.27
N SER A 92 12.69 -4.52 -1.29
CA SER A 92 13.03 -5.93 -1.35
C SER A 92 12.95 -6.56 0.03
N HIS A 93 12.17 -7.63 0.15
CA HIS A 93 11.95 -8.36 1.41
C HIS A 93 11.47 -7.45 2.54
N GLY A 94 10.58 -6.51 2.22
CA GLY A 94 10.05 -5.53 3.18
C GLY A 94 11.02 -4.40 3.55
N HIS A 95 12.23 -4.38 2.98
CA HIS A 95 13.21 -3.32 3.21
C HIS A 95 13.13 -2.24 2.11
N ARG A 96 12.87 -0.99 2.53
CA ARG A 96 12.96 0.20 1.67
C ARG A 96 14.41 0.65 1.55
N TRP A 97 14.91 0.70 0.32
CA TRP A 97 16.20 1.31 0.01
C TRP A 97 16.10 2.84 -0.06
N PRO A 98 17.21 3.58 0.16
CA PRO A 98 17.21 5.03 0.10
C PRO A 98 16.65 5.58 -1.22
N ASP A 99 15.98 6.72 -1.13
CA ASP A 99 15.42 7.42 -2.29
C ASP A 99 16.48 7.64 -3.37
N GLN A 100 16.12 7.30 -4.60
CA GLN A 100 16.91 7.51 -5.79
C GLN A 100 16.33 8.70 -6.55
N PRO A 101 17.12 9.77 -6.78
CA PRO A 101 16.69 10.86 -7.63
C PRO A 101 16.71 10.42 -9.10
N CYS A 102 15.77 10.94 -9.87
CA CYS A 102 15.84 10.92 -11.31
C CYS A 102 16.99 11.82 -11.80
N PRO A 103 17.54 11.56 -13.01
CA PRO A 103 18.42 12.51 -13.67
C PRO A 103 17.75 13.88 -13.81
N GLU A 104 18.57 14.93 -13.86
CA GLU A 104 18.10 16.32 -13.86
C GLU A 104 17.04 16.56 -14.95
N GLY A 105 15.91 17.13 -14.54
CA GLY A 105 14.79 17.48 -15.42
C GLY A 105 13.83 16.33 -15.77
N LEU A 106 14.04 15.11 -15.26
CA LEU A 106 13.14 13.97 -15.46
C LEU A 106 12.28 13.69 -14.21
N LEU A 107 11.10 13.13 -14.43
CA LEU A 107 10.15 12.75 -13.38
C LEU A 107 9.89 11.25 -13.40
N PHE A 108 9.56 10.66 -12.25
CA PHE A 108 9.34 9.22 -12.16
C PHE A 108 7.95 8.82 -12.69
N ASN A 109 7.93 8.06 -13.78
CA ASN A 109 6.75 7.46 -14.38
C ASN A 109 6.41 6.13 -13.70
N ALA A 110 5.44 6.14 -12.79
CA ALA A 110 5.01 4.95 -12.05
C ALA A 110 4.33 3.87 -12.92
N ASN A 111 3.88 4.20 -14.14
CA ASN A 111 3.30 3.21 -15.05
C ASN A 111 4.37 2.41 -15.82
N LEU A 112 5.49 3.06 -16.13
CA LEU A 112 6.61 2.46 -16.86
C LEU A 112 7.75 2.03 -15.94
N LEU A 113 7.75 2.50 -14.68
CA LEU A 113 8.82 2.31 -13.69
C LEU A 113 10.16 2.89 -14.15
N VAL A 114 10.14 4.05 -14.85
CA VAL A 114 11.32 4.75 -15.36
C VAL A 114 11.25 6.25 -15.08
N CYS A 115 12.39 6.93 -15.08
CA CYS A 115 12.41 8.39 -15.18
C CYS A 115 12.13 8.80 -16.63
N ASP A 116 11.11 9.62 -16.84
CA ASP A 116 10.59 10.04 -18.13
C ASP A 116 10.46 11.56 -18.19
N TRP A 117 10.21 12.10 -19.38
CA TRP A 117 10.01 13.53 -19.57
C TRP A 117 8.74 14.02 -18.86
N PRO A 118 8.73 15.25 -18.32
CA PRO A 118 7.59 15.77 -17.56
C PRO A 118 6.25 15.70 -18.30
N GLU A 119 6.24 15.85 -19.63
CA GLU A 119 5.03 15.74 -20.45
C GLU A 119 4.40 14.33 -20.46
N ASN A 120 5.15 13.29 -20.05
CA ASN A 120 4.71 11.90 -20.03
C ASN A 120 4.35 11.41 -18.61
N VAL A 121 4.45 12.27 -17.60
CA VAL A 121 4.29 11.89 -16.18
C VAL A 121 3.16 12.66 -15.52
N ASP A 122 2.23 11.94 -14.88
CA ASP A 122 1.28 12.55 -13.96
C ASP A 122 1.90 12.69 -12.56
N CYS A 123 2.28 13.92 -12.23
CA CYS A 123 2.95 14.24 -10.98
C CYS A 123 1.98 14.34 -9.79
N GLY A 124 0.68 14.55 -10.04
CA GLY A 124 -0.29 14.83 -8.99
C GLY A 124 0.11 16.03 -8.12
N SER A 125 0.14 15.85 -6.80
CA SER A 125 0.51 16.88 -5.82
C SER A 125 1.97 16.84 -5.37
N ARG A 126 2.81 16.04 -6.03
CA ARG A 126 4.23 15.89 -5.70
C ARG A 126 5.02 17.07 -6.27
N ASN A 127 6.05 17.49 -5.54
CA ASN A 127 6.94 18.58 -5.95
C ASN A 127 8.08 18.08 -6.82
#